data_AF-A0A7M7P3W7-F1
#
_entry.id   AF-A0A7M7P3W7-F1
#
_cell.length_a   1.000
_cell.length_b   1.000
_cell.length_c   1.000
_cell.angle_alpha   90.00
_cell.angle_beta   90.00
_cell.angle_gamma   90.00
#
_symmetry.space_group_name_H-M   'P 1'
#
loop_
_entity.id
_entity.type
_entity.pdbx_description
1 polymer ?
#
loop_
_entity_poly.entity_id
_entity_poly.type
_entity_poly.pdbx_seq_one_letter_code
_entity_poly.pdbx_strand_id
1 'polypeptide(L)'
;MSKYCQSRLVCKKCSKRHPSCLHEDQRDSNKANLASSQPKEAQTASTSNPQAVTHKVQGDERSDLTSMIVPVYLSSTDRPDKEVLVYALLDSMSNTTFLSEDVGQDLDVQSQPATLSLTTLTDEISISTFKYDNLRVRGFYSSEKIRPSTFTRQSIPLDDSHIPTPETASKWPHLVCVQDMIAPKQDCPVGLLIGYNCAQALAPLTSVRGQNGEPYAVQTDLGWSIVGGQSDLSNSFDSFGHTYRTVSMKVEAPIDIKKVTFAYQSPLKEATASDFLQLMERDFQEAEQADAMSQNDKKFIQVVTEGLRQREDGFYEMPLPFKKGPPSLPNNRQAALGRLAGLKKQFLKKPEYHSHYKVFMKEILARGDAEMVGDSSDKGLWYIPHHGVYHAKKPGKVRVVFDCSARYLGTSLNDHLLQGPDLINPLIGVLLRFRQGPVAFMCDVEKMYHQFKVADPHQNYLRFLWWEDGDLSKTPVDHRMKVHLFGATSSPGCANFGLKQIARTTRNSVTVQPTSSRGTFMSMMA
;
A
#
# COMPACT_ATOMS: atom_id res chain seq x y z
N MET A 1 34.00 3.16 -1.73
CA MET A 1 34.88 3.35 -0.56
C MET A 1 35.65 4.67 -0.66
N SER A 2 35.86 5.35 0.46
CA SER A 2 36.55 6.66 0.56
C SER A 2 38.02 6.59 0.11
N LYS A 3 38.54 7.68 -0.49
CA LYS A 3 39.93 7.81 -0.97
C LYS A 3 41.00 7.64 0.14
N TYR A 4 40.61 7.70 1.41
CA TYR A 4 41.52 7.76 2.55
C TYR A 4 41.63 6.43 3.36
N CYS A 5 41.16 5.30 2.82
CA CYS A 5 41.24 4.02 3.52
C CYS A 5 42.66 3.42 3.51
N GLN A 6 43.27 3.30 4.69
CA GLN A 6 44.64 2.80 4.89
C GLN A 6 44.78 1.26 4.83
N SER A 7 43.69 0.50 5.07
CA SER A 7 43.69 -0.96 4.94
C SER A 7 42.69 -1.42 3.87
N ARG A 8 43.21 -1.65 2.66
CA ARG A 8 42.39 -2.12 1.53
C ARG A 8 42.17 -3.62 1.62
N LEU A 9 41.17 -4.03 2.40
CA LEU A 9 40.76 -5.44 2.51
C LEU A 9 40.32 -5.99 1.15
N VAL A 10 40.74 -7.21 0.86
CA VAL A 10 40.38 -7.97 -0.34
C VAL A 10 39.34 -9.01 0.04
N CYS A 11 38.26 -9.09 -0.75
CA CYS A 11 37.19 -10.03 -0.55
C CYS A 11 37.70 -11.46 -0.78
N LYS A 12 37.46 -12.37 0.17
CA LYS A 12 37.82 -13.79 0.03
C LYS A 12 36.94 -14.55 -0.98
N LYS A 13 35.78 -14.02 -1.37
CA LYS A 13 34.83 -14.67 -2.29
C LYS A 13 35.08 -14.32 -3.76
N CYS A 14 35.36 -13.05 -4.08
CA CYS A 14 35.56 -12.61 -5.47
C CYS A 14 36.88 -11.89 -5.73
N SER A 15 37.78 -11.85 -4.75
CA SER A 15 39.10 -11.22 -4.86
C SER A 15 39.09 -9.73 -5.24
N LYS A 16 37.94 -9.05 -5.15
CA LYS A 16 37.79 -7.60 -5.38
C LYS A 16 38.07 -6.81 -4.11
N ARG A 17 38.39 -5.52 -4.26
CA ARG A 17 38.76 -4.62 -3.15
C ARG A 17 37.53 -4.15 -2.37
N HIS A 18 37.00 -5.02 -1.53
CA HIS A 18 36.01 -4.74 -0.49
C HIS A 18 36.09 -5.80 0.62
N PRO A 19 35.66 -5.51 1.86
CA PRO A 19 35.49 -6.51 2.90
C PRO A 19 34.57 -7.65 2.45
N SER A 20 34.89 -8.90 2.83
CA SER A 20 34.09 -10.09 2.46
C SER A 20 32.64 -10.03 2.92
N CYS A 21 32.36 -9.31 4.02
CA CYS A 21 31.00 -9.10 4.53
C CYS A 21 30.14 -8.14 3.68
N LEU A 22 30.74 -7.39 2.75
CA LEU A 22 30.07 -6.51 1.80
C LEU A 22 30.02 -7.12 0.39
N HIS A 23 30.26 -8.43 0.27
CA HIS A 23 30.10 -9.12 -0.99
C HIS A 23 28.62 -9.30 -1.30
N GLU A 24 28.10 -8.53 -2.25
CA GLU A 24 26.80 -8.80 -2.87
C GLU A 24 26.99 -9.88 -3.93
N ASP A 25 26.35 -11.03 -3.72
CA ASP A 25 26.24 -12.09 -4.73
C ASP A 25 25.39 -11.53 -5.88
N GLN A 26 26.06 -11.01 -6.91
CA GLN A 26 25.40 -10.37 -8.05
C GLN A 26 24.57 -11.39 -8.83
N ARG A 27 23.25 -11.24 -8.73
CA ARG A 27 22.29 -11.54 -9.80
C ARG A 27 22.82 -10.94 -11.10
N ASP A 28 22.97 -11.77 -12.12
CA ASP A 28 23.45 -11.36 -13.43
C ASP A 28 22.49 -10.35 -14.08
N SER A 29 22.94 -9.11 -14.12
CA SER A 29 22.47 -8.11 -15.08
C SER A 29 23.67 -7.69 -15.91
N ASN A 30 23.76 -8.16 -17.16
CA ASN A 30 24.64 -7.57 -18.16
C ASN A 30 23.80 -6.78 -19.18
N LYS A 31 24.21 -5.52 -19.36
CA LYS A 31 23.58 -4.47 -20.15
C LYS A 31 24.02 -4.51 -21.63
N ALA A 32 23.05 -4.17 -22.50
CA ALA A 32 23.11 -3.30 -23.69
C ALA A 32 24.32 -3.33 -24.65
N ASN A 33 24.10 -3.62 -25.95
CA ASN A 33 23.92 -2.60 -27.02
C ASN A 33 23.99 -3.16 -28.48
N LEU A 34 23.19 -2.53 -29.37
CA LEU A 34 23.23 -2.42 -30.84
C LEU A 34 22.65 -3.52 -31.79
N ALA A 35 21.57 -3.10 -32.47
CA ALA A 35 21.26 -3.12 -33.91
C ALA A 35 21.22 -4.43 -34.75
N SER A 36 20.02 -4.65 -35.32
CA SER A 36 19.66 -5.26 -36.63
C SER A 36 20.34 -6.56 -37.08
N SER A 37 19.59 -7.68 -37.01
CA SER A 37 19.27 -8.58 -38.14
C SER A 37 18.55 -9.84 -37.63
N GLN A 38 17.44 -10.21 -38.27
CA GLN A 38 16.89 -11.58 -38.27
C GLN A 38 17.59 -12.41 -39.37
N PRO A 39 17.37 -13.74 -39.46
CA PRO A 39 17.30 -14.75 -38.40
C PRO A 39 18.20 -15.97 -38.75
N LYS A 40 18.46 -16.86 -37.79
CA LYS A 40 18.63 -18.31 -38.07
C LYS A 40 18.50 -19.13 -36.78
N GLU A 41 17.69 -20.18 -36.90
CA GLU A 41 17.35 -21.17 -35.88
C GLU A 41 18.58 -21.97 -35.41
N ALA A 42 18.62 -22.29 -34.12
CA ALA A 42 18.96 -23.63 -33.63
C ALA A 42 18.51 -23.76 -32.16
N GLN A 43 17.77 -24.84 -31.90
CA GLN A 43 17.23 -25.27 -30.61
C GLN A 43 18.33 -25.63 -29.62
N THR A 44 18.16 -25.34 -28.31
CA THR A 44 18.01 -26.36 -27.25
C THR A 44 17.92 -25.76 -25.83
N ALA A 45 17.08 -26.41 -25.02
CA ALA A 45 16.96 -26.40 -23.55
C ALA A 45 16.40 -25.15 -22.86
N SER A 46 15.06 -25.07 -22.80
CA SER A 46 14.33 -24.24 -21.84
C SER A 46 14.23 -24.95 -20.49
N THR A 47 14.95 -24.48 -19.47
CA THR A 47 14.57 -24.70 -18.07
C THR A 47 13.38 -23.80 -17.78
N SER A 48 12.17 -24.36 -17.86
CA SER A 48 10.94 -23.68 -17.44
C SER A 48 10.81 -23.74 -15.92
N ASN A 49 10.75 -22.58 -15.27
CA ASN A 49 10.28 -22.52 -13.88
C ASN A 49 8.78 -22.77 -13.88
N PRO A 50 8.25 -23.66 -13.01
CA PRO A 50 6.81 -23.89 -12.91
C PRO A 50 6.11 -22.64 -12.35
N GLN A 51 5.15 -22.11 -13.12
CA GLN A 51 4.23 -21.05 -12.68
C GLN A 51 2.95 -21.67 -12.12
N ALA A 52 2.44 -21.16 -10.99
CA ALA A 52 1.22 -21.66 -10.35
C ALA A 52 0.15 -20.59 -10.10
N VAL A 53 -1.12 -20.96 -10.20
CA VAL A 53 -2.28 -20.08 -9.95
C VAL A 53 -3.17 -20.74 -8.90
N THR A 54 -3.56 -20.00 -7.85
CA THR A 54 -4.53 -20.44 -6.83
C THR A 54 -5.30 -19.22 -6.31
N HIS A 55 -6.61 -19.39 -6.07
CA HIS A 55 -7.49 -18.33 -5.58
C HIS A 55 -8.29 -18.83 -4.38
N LYS A 56 -8.44 -17.97 -3.36
CA LYS A 56 -9.38 -18.16 -2.26
C LYS A 56 -10.32 -16.96 -2.21
N VAL A 57 -11.60 -17.21 -2.00
CA VAL A 57 -12.47 -16.24 -1.33
C VAL A 57 -13.05 -16.90 -0.09
N GLN A 58 -12.93 -16.25 1.05
CA GLN A 58 -13.36 -16.76 2.36
C GLN A 58 -14.52 -15.90 2.82
N GLY A 59 -15.65 -16.54 3.14
CA GLY A 59 -16.84 -15.88 3.70
C GLY A 59 -17.01 -16.24 5.17
N ASP A 60 -17.55 -15.30 5.96
CA ASP A 60 -17.72 -15.42 7.42
C ASP A 60 -19.12 -15.94 7.84
N GLU A 61 -20.00 -16.23 6.87
CA GLU A 61 -21.34 -16.76 7.14
C GLU A 61 -21.42 -18.25 6.81
N ARG A 62 -22.12 -19.01 7.65
CA ARG A 62 -22.47 -20.43 7.40
C ARG A 62 -23.30 -20.50 6.12
N SER A 63 -22.63 -20.66 4.99
CA SER A 63 -23.29 -20.87 3.72
C SER A 63 -23.61 -22.36 3.58
N ASP A 64 -24.81 -22.67 3.10
CA ASP A 64 -25.19 -24.04 2.70
C ASP A 64 -24.55 -24.42 1.34
N LEU A 65 -23.51 -23.68 0.91
CA LEU A 65 -22.78 -23.94 -0.32
C LEU A 65 -21.68 -24.96 -0.06
N THR A 66 -21.63 -26.00 -0.87
CA THR A 66 -20.53 -26.96 -0.85
C THR A 66 -19.69 -26.87 -2.11
N SER A 67 -18.44 -27.30 -1.99
CA SER A 67 -17.48 -27.39 -3.10
C SER A 67 -17.02 -28.83 -3.29
N MET A 68 -16.23 -29.09 -4.34
CA MET A 68 -15.65 -30.41 -4.61
C MET A 68 -14.56 -30.73 -3.59
N ILE A 69 -14.97 -31.16 -2.40
CA ILE A 69 -14.11 -31.55 -1.29
C ILE A 69 -14.42 -33.00 -0.95
N VAL A 70 -13.37 -33.82 -0.83
CA VAL A 70 -13.48 -35.25 -0.51
C VAL A 70 -12.40 -35.66 0.50
N PRO A 71 -12.70 -36.56 1.45
CA PRO A 71 -11.67 -37.15 2.29
C PRO A 71 -10.84 -38.15 1.48
N VAL A 72 -9.52 -38.08 1.63
CA VAL A 72 -8.57 -38.93 0.92
C VAL A 72 -7.49 -39.44 1.86
N TYR A 73 -6.93 -40.59 1.53
CA TYR A 73 -5.74 -41.12 2.19
C TYR A 73 -4.50 -40.82 1.37
N LEU A 74 -3.50 -40.24 2.03
CA LEU A 74 -2.19 -39.97 1.47
C LEU A 74 -1.20 -41.02 1.94
N SER A 75 -0.40 -41.55 1.01
CA SER A 75 0.76 -42.40 1.30
C SER A 75 1.93 -42.01 0.42
N SER A 76 3.14 -42.45 0.77
CA SER A 76 4.30 -42.38 -0.12
C SER A 76 4.51 -43.69 -0.86
N THR A 77 5.15 -43.65 -2.04
CA THR A 77 5.67 -44.86 -2.69
C THR A 77 6.64 -45.62 -1.81
N ASP A 78 7.36 -44.91 -0.93
CA ASP A 78 8.44 -45.48 -0.11
C ASP A 78 7.91 -46.12 1.17
N ARG A 79 6.72 -45.66 1.63
CA ARG A 79 6.00 -46.20 2.79
C ARG A 79 4.52 -46.32 2.47
N PRO A 80 4.11 -47.35 1.70
CA PRO A 80 2.73 -47.52 1.30
C PRO A 80 1.80 -47.89 2.47
N ASP A 81 2.34 -48.41 3.57
CA ASP A 81 1.59 -48.85 4.75
C ASP A 81 1.24 -47.70 5.70
N LYS A 82 1.90 -46.54 5.56
CA LYS A 82 1.62 -45.34 6.35
C LYS A 82 0.69 -44.43 5.56
N GLU A 83 -0.58 -44.43 5.95
CA GLU A 83 -1.60 -43.57 5.34
C GLU A 83 -2.06 -42.48 6.31
N VAL A 84 -2.14 -41.25 5.82
CA VAL A 84 -2.66 -40.08 6.55
C VAL A 84 -3.97 -39.65 5.91
N LEU A 85 -5.03 -39.58 6.70
CA LEU A 85 -6.35 -39.12 6.26
C LEU A 85 -6.38 -37.58 6.27
N VAL A 86 -6.77 -36.98 5.14
CA VAL A 86 -6.94 -35.52 5.01
C VAL A 86 -8.12 -35.18 4.11
N TYR A 87 -8.59 -33.94 4.16
CA TYR A 87 -9.46 -33.41 3.13
C TYR A 87 -8.67 -32.91 1.92
N ALA A 88 -9.13 -33.29 0.72
CA ALA A 88 -8.64 -32.80 -0.56
C ALA A 88 -9.67 -31.88 -1.23
N LEU A 89 -9.22 -30.67 -1.60
CA LEU A 89 -9.97 -29.77 -2.47
C LEU A 89 -9.65 -30.09 -3.93
N LEU A 90 -10.67 -30.45 -4.71
CA LEU A 90 -10.55 -30.71 -6.14
C LEU A 90 -10.82 -29.40 -6.90
N ASP A 91 -9.77 -28.69 -7.30
CA ASP A 91 -9.87 -27.36 -7.89
C ASP A 91 -9.36 -27.34 -9.34
N SER A 92 -10.30 -27.37 -10.29
CA SER A 92 -10.00 -27.26 -11.72
C SER A 92 -9.46 -25.89 -12.16
N MET A 93 -9.48 -24.88 -11.29
CA MET A 93 -8.90 -23.56 -11.56
C MET A 93 -7.49 -23.41 -10.99
N SER A 94 -7.05 -24.33 -10.13
CA SER A 94 -5.65 -24.44 -9.76
C SER A 94 -4.90 -25.25 -10.79
N ASN A 95 -3.74 -24.76 -11.23
CA ASN A 95 -2.92 -25.47 -12.21
C ASN A 95 -2.01 -26.54 -11.63
N THR A 96 -1.85 -26.57 -10.31
CA THR A 96 -0.84 -27.37 -9.62
C THR A 96 -1.45 -27.98 -8.35
N THR A 97 -0.95 -29.15 -7.94
CA THR A 97 -1.35 -29.81 -6.69
C THR A 97 -0.48 -29.30 -5.54
N PHE A 98 -1.12 -28.93 -4.42
CA PHE A 98 -0.46 -28.47 -3.21
C PHE A 98 -0.74 -29.38 -2.01
N LEU A 99 0.30 -29.61 -1.19
CA LEU A 99 0.26 -30.37 0.06
C LEU A 99 0.54 -29.42 1.23
N SER A 100 -0.19 -29.56 2.34
CA SER A 100 0.14 -28.86 3.57
C SER A 100 1.52 -29.29 4.10
N GLU A 101 2.36 -28.35 4.53
CA GLU A 101 3.68 -28.64 5.09
C GLU A 101 3.60 -29.56 6.32
N ASP A 102 2.59 -29.37 7.17
CA ASP A 102 2.36 -30.20 8.35
C ASP A 102 2.09 -31.66 7.96
N VAL A 103 1.22 -31.86 6.97
CA VAL A 103 0.89 -33.19 6.44
C VAL A 103 2.09 -33.82 5.73
N GLY A 104 2.91 -33.02 5.04
CA GLY A 104 4.15 -33.47 4.42
C GLY A 104 5.18 -33.97 5.43
N GLN A 105 5.28 -33.31 6.58
CA GLN A 105 6.12 -33.76 7.71
C GLN A 105 5.58 -35.06 8.32
N ASP A 106 4.27 -35.16 8.53
CA ASP A 106 3.63 -36.35 9.09
C ASP A 106 3.82 -37.58 8.21
N LEU A 107 3.86 -37.44 6.89
CA LEU A 107 4.09 -38.56 5.98
C LEU A 107 5.55 -39.08 6.00
N ASP A 108 6.50 -38.31 6.54
CA ASP A 108 7.96 -38.62 6.58
C ASP A 108 8.54 -38.97 5.19
N VAL A 109 8.31 -38.08 4.23
CA VAL A 109 8.61 -38.33 2.81
C VAL A 109 9.74 -37.43 2.33
N GLN A 110 10.64 -38.00 1.51
CA GLN A 110 11.73 -37.23 0.89
C GLN A 110 11.17 -36.18 -0.08
N SER A 111 11.64 -34.96 0.08
CA SER A 111 11.21 -33.82 -0.73
C SER A 111 12.41 -33.13 -1.39
N GLN A 112 12.18 -32.50 -2.54
CA GLN A 112 13.22 -31.76 -3.26
C GLN A 112 12.97 -30.25 -3.13
N PRO A 113 13.97 -29.44 -2.74
CA PRO A 113 13.83 -27.99 -2.76
C PRO A 113 13.48 -27.50 -4.17
N ALA A 114 12.45 -26.66 -4.27
CA ALA A 114 11.98 -26.08 -5.52
C ALA A 114 11.64 -24.60 -5.34
N THR A 115 11.67 -23.83 -6.42
CA THR A 115 11.18 -22.44 -6.44
C THR A 115 10.00 -22.37 -7.38
N LEU A 116 8.90 -21.81 -6.90
CA LEU A 116 7.64 -21.74 -7.62
C LEU A 116 7.22 -20.28 -7.76
N SER A 117 6.92 -19.85 -8.99
CA SER A 117 6.39 -18.51 -9.24
C SER A 117 4.87 -18.58 -9.14
N LEU A 118 4.28 -17.93 -8.15
CA LEU A 118 2.82 -17.84 -8.02
C LEU A 118 2.31 -16.56 -8.66
N THR A 119 1.34 -16.70 -9.55
CA THR A 119 0.61 -15.59 -10.14
C THR A 119 -0.79 -15.55 -9.55
N THR A 120 -1.14 -14.47 -8.87
CA THR A 120 -2.51 -14.14 -8.46
C THR A 120 -3.08 -13.09 -9.42
N LEU A 121 -4.36 -12.73 -9.27
CA LEU A 121 -4.96 -11.65 -10.07
C LEU A 121 -4.29 -10.27 -9.85
N THR A 122 -3.51 -10.11 -8.77
CA THR A 122 -2.89 -8.85 -8.38
C THR A 122 -1.38 -8.84 -8.56
N ASP A 123 -0.69 -9.97 -8.32
CA ASP A 123 0.76 -10.00 -8.18
C ASP A 123 1.39 -11.31 -8.69
N GLU A 124 2.67 -11.26 -9.04
CA GLU A 124 3.51 -12.44 -9.24
C GLU A 124 4.57 -12.50 -8.13
N ILE A 125 4.62 -13.61 -7.40
CA ILE A 125 5.49 -13.81 -6.23
C ILE A 125 6.26 -15.12 -6.37
N SER A 126 7.60 -15.06 -6.31
CA SER A 126 8.44 -16.25 -6.24
C SER A 126 8.58 -16.75 -4.80
N ILE A 127 8.25 -18.02 -4.56
CA ILE A 127 8.28 -18.64 -3.23
C ILE A 127 9.10 -19.93 -3.26
N SER A 128 9.89 -20.15 -2.21
CA SER A 128 10.58 -21.42 -1.97
C SER A 128 9.57 -22.45 -1.46
N THR A 129 9.57 -23.64 -2.05
CA THR A 129 8.65 -24.75 -1.73
C THR A 129 9.41 -26.08 -1.82
N PHE A 130 8.80 -27.17 -1.40
CA PHE A 130 9.31 -28.51 -1.58
C PHE A 130 8.44 -29.29 -2.56
N LYS A 131 9.06 -30.02 -3.47
CA LYS A 131 8.39 -30.88 -4.44
C LYS A 131 8.37 -32.33 -3.95
N TYR A 132 7.21 -32.96 -4.05
CA TYR A 132 6.96 -34.36 -3.75
C TYR A 132 6.47 -35.08 -5.03
N ASP A 133 7.28 -36.02 -5.53
CA ASP A 133 6.98 -36.81 -6.73
C ASP A 133 6.53 -38.25 -6.41
N ASN A 134 6.65 -38.67 -5.15
CA ASN A 134 6.31 -39.99 -4.63
C ASN A 134 4.97 -40.05 -3.88
N LEU A 135 4.19 -38.96 -3.89
CA LEU A 135 2.89 -38.92 -3.22
C LEU A 135 1.87 -39.80 -3.95
N ARG A 136 1.09 -40.58 -3.18
CA ARG A 136 -0.05 -41.37 -3.64
C ARG A 136 -1.30 -40.94 -2.89
N VAL A 137 -2.39 -40.73 -3.63
CA VAL A 137 -3.69 -40.33 -3.11
C VAL A 137 -4.72 -41.39 -3.49
N ARG A 138 -5.53 -41.84 -2.53
CA ARG A 138 -6.71 -42.67 -2.80
C ARG A 138 -7.94 -42.08 -2.14
N GLY A 139 -9.10 -42.31 -2.75
CA GLY A 139 -10.39 -41.94 -2.17
C GLY A 139 -10.68 -42.68 -0.87
N PHE A 140 -11.60 -42.16 -0.06
CA PHE A 140 -11.98 -42.76 1.22
C PHE A 140 -12.48 -44.20 1.08
N TYR A 141 -13.34 -44.46 0.09
CA TYR A 141 -13.88 -45.79 -0.23
C TYR A 141 -13.16 -46.48 -1.40
N SER A 142 -12.13 -45.84 -1.97
CA SER A 142 -11.44 -46.33 -3.17
C SER A 142 -10.10 -46.98 -2.82
N SER A 143 -9.79 -48.09 -3.47
CA SER A 143 -8.46 -48.72 -3.44
C SER A 143 -7.52 -48.17 -4.51
N GLU A 144 -8.04 -47.45 -5.51
CA GLU A 144 -7.26 -46.89 -6.61
C GLU A 144 -6.37 -45.76 -6.11
N LYS A 145 -5.09 -45.81 -6.50
CA LYS A 145 -4.06 -44.85 -6.06
C LYS A 145 -3.60 -43.97 -7.24
N ILE A 146 -3.85 -42.68 -7.13
CA ILE A 146 -3.44 -41.64 -8.08
C ILE A 146 -2.12 -41.00 -7.62
N ARG A 147 -1.25 -40.59 -8.56
CA ARG A 147 0.03 -39.94 -8.24
C ARG A 147 0.10 -38.52 -8.80
N PRO A 148 -0.20 -37.49 -7.98
CA PRO A 148 -0.03 -36.11 -8.39
C PRO A 148 1.41 -35.63 -8.17
N SER A 149 1.95 -34.85 -9.12
CA SER A 149 3.15 -34.04 -8.84
C SER A 149 2.76 -32.87 -7.95
N THR A 150 3.38 -32.76 -6.79
CA THR A 150 2.86 -31.96 -5.68
C THR A 150 3.91 -31.02 -5.11
N PHE A 151 3.50 -29.81 -4.72
CA PHE A 151 4.37 -28.82 -4.06
C PHE A 151 3.83 -28.49 -2.66
N THR A 152 4.68 -28.08 -1.72
CA THR A 152 4.22 -27.75 -0.37
C THR A 152 3.76 -26.31 -0.20
N ARG A 153 2.82 -26.12 0.72
CA ARG A 153 2.41 -24.81 1.25
C ARG A 153 2.13 -24.89 2.74
N GLN A 154 2.36 -23.77 3.44
CA GLN A 154 2.08 -23.63 4.86
C GLN A 154 0.61 -23.87 5.23
N SER A 155 -0.33 -23.47 4.36
CA SER A 155 -1.74 -23.74 4.58
C SER A 155 -2.50 -23.87 3.26
N ILE A 156 -3.53 -24.71 3.28
CA ILE A 156 -4.47 -24.85 2.17
C ILE A 156 -5.77 -24.14 2.56
N PRO A 157 -6.20 -23.15 1.77
CA PRO A 157 -7.36 -22.34 2.11
C PRO A 157 -8.67 -23.09 1.85
N LEU A 158 -9.27 -23.68 2.88
CA LEU A 158 -10.58 -24.33 2.81
C LEU A 158 -11.44 -23.90 4.00
N ASP A 159 -12.75 -23.87 3.79
CA ASP A 159 -13.75 -23.65 4.84
C ASP A 159 -14.44 -24.98 5.15
N ASP A 160 -14.37 -25.41 6.41
CA ASP A 160 -14.93 -26.68 6.89
C ASP A 160 -16.46 -26.77 6.74
N SER A 161 -17.14 -25.64 6.53
CA SER A 161 -18.58 -25.58 6.25
C SER A 161 -18.91 -25.99 4.81
N HIS A 162 -17.96 -25.88 3.88
CA HIS A 162 -18.16 -26.24 2.48
C HIS A 162 -17.96 -27.74 2.19
N ILE A 163 -17.60 -28.53 3.20
CA ILE A 163 -17.39 -29.98 3.09
C ILE A 163 -18.75 -30.68 2.98
N PRO A 164 -19.05 -31.36 1.86
CA PRO A 164 -20.31 -32.08 1.73
C PRO A 164 -20.34 -33.32 2.63
N THR A 165 -21.51 -33.56 3.23
CA THR A 165 -21.78 -34.71 4.12
C THR A 165 -23.04 -35.46 3.66
N PRO A 166 -23.31 -36.67 4.18
CA PRO A 166 -24.58 -37.35 3.94
C PRO A 166 -25.81 -36.48 4.28
N GLU A 167 -25.72 -35.65 5.31
CA GLU A 167 -26.77 -34.68 5.67
C GLU A 167 -26.92 -33.56 4.64
N THR A 168 -25.86 -33.23 3.91
CA THR A 168 -25.95 -32.28 2.78
C THR A 168 -26.78 -32.90 1.65
N ALA A 169 -26.56 -34.18 1.35
CA ALA A 169 -27.31 -34.90 0.32
C ALA A 169 -28.79 -35.08 0.68
N SER A 170 -29.09 -35.38 1.95
CA SER A 170 -30.46 -35.64 2.41
C SER A 170 -31.39 -34.42 2.33
N LYS A 171 -30.84 -33.20 2.28
CA LYS A 171 -31.59 -31.96 2.04
C LYS A 171 -32.23 -31.90 0.64
N TRP A 172 -31.72 -32.68 -0.33
CA TRP A 172 -32.10 -32.56 -1.74
C TRP A 172 -32.67 -33.87 -2.28
N PRO A 173 -33.94 -33.91 -2.74
CA PRO A 173 -34.58 -35.16 -3.18
C PRO A 173 -33.81 -35.93 -4.26
N HIS A 174 -33.17 -35.24 -5.20
CA HIS A 174 -32.38 -35.84 -6.26
C HIS A 174 -31.02 -36.37 -5.80
N LEU A 175 -30.49 -35.90 -4.66
CA LEU A 175 -29.19 -36.33 -4.12
C LEU A 175 -29.30 -37.44 -3.07
N VAL A 176 -30.51 -37.80 -2.63
CA VAL A 176 -30.72 -38.92 -1.68
C VAL A 176 -30.11 -40.22 -2.20
N CYS A 177 -30.10 -40.45 -3.52
CA CYS A 177 -29.52 -41.65 -4.11
C CYS A 177 -27.99 -41.76 -3.94
N VAL A 178 -27.30 -40.67 -3.62
CA VAL A 178 -25.84 -40.64 -3.40
C VAL A 178 -25.46 -40.45 -1.93
N GLN A 179 -26.44 -40.31 -1.04
CA GLN A 179 -26.23 -40.03 0.39
C GLN A 179 -25.29 -41.02 1.06
N ASP A 180 -25.51 -42.32 0.86
CA ASP A 180 -24.70 -43.39 1.46
C ASP A 180 -23.33 -43.58 0.78
N MET A 181 -23.12 -42.94 -0.37
CA MET A 181 -21.84 -42.97 -1.09
C MET A 181 -20.92 -41.79 -0.73
N ILE A 182 -21.46 -40.79 -0.04
CA ILE A 182 -20.69 -39.65 0.48
C ILE A 182 -20.14 -40.01 1.85
N ALA A 183 -18.84 -39.77 2.05
CA ALA A 183 -18.21 -40.07 3.33
C ALA A 183 -18.75 -39.16 4.44
N PRO A 184 -19.02 -39.68 5.66
CA PRO A 184 -19.37 -38.85 6.80
C PRO A 184 -18.22 -37.90 7.14
N LYS A 185 -18.52 -36.78 7.82
CA LYS A 185 -17.49 -35.82 8.24
C LYS A 185 -16.43 -36.52 9.11
N GLN A 186 -15.17 -36.38 8.72
CA GLN A 186 -14.00 -36.96 9.38
C GLN A 186 -13.32 -35.90 10.24
N ASP A 187 -12.71 -36.34 11.35
CA ASP A 187 -11.86 -35.48 12.18
C ASP A 187 -10.42 -35.52 11.63
N CYS A 188 -10.19 -34.78 10.55
CA CYS A 188 -8.90 -34.72 9.88
C CYS A 188 -8.64 -33.32 9.28
N PRO A 189 -7.37 -32.92 9.13
CA PRO A 189 -7.03 -31.61 8.61
C PRO A 189 -7.28 -31.49 7.10
N VAL A 190 -7.41 -30.26 6.64
CA VAL A 190 -7.32 -29.93 5.22
C VAL A 190 -5.87 -30.00 4.79
N GLY A 191 -5.55 -31.01 3.98
CA GLY A 191 -4.17 -31.38 3.71
C GLY A 191 -3.76 -31.32 2.24
N LEU A 192 -4.73 -31.32 1.31
CA LEU A 192 -4.43 -31.42 -0.12
C LEU A 192 -5.30 -30.49 -0.96
N LEU A 193 -4.71 -29.86 -1.98
CA LEU A 193 -5.41 -29.20 -3.07
C LEU A 193 -4.94 -29.86 -4.36
N ILE A 194 -5.86 -30.40 -5.15
CA ILE A 194 -5.56 -31.04 -6.43
C ILE A 194 -5.95 -30.11 -7.57
N GLY A 195 -4.95 -29.68 -8.33
CA GLY A 195 -5.11 -28.87 -9.53
C GLY A 195 -5.28 -29.69 -10.80
N TYR A 196 -5.47 -29.01 -11.93
CA TYR A 196 -5.62 -29.64 -13.24
C TYR A 196 -4.34 -30.33 -13.75
N ASN A 197 -3.20 -30.19 -13.07
CA ASN A 197 -2.02 -31.05 -13.31
C ASN A 197 -2.29 -32.53 -12.98
N CYS A 198 -3.36 -32.83 -12.24
CA CYS A 198 -3.83 -34.19 -11.97
C CYS A 198 -5.25 -34.39 -12.54
N ALA A 199 -5.38 -34.30 -13.87
CA ALA A 199 -6.68 -34.40 -14.54
C ALA A 199 -7.48 -35.66 -14.19
N GLN A 200 -6.81 -36.80 -13.92
CA GLN A 200 -7.46 -38.04 -13.48
C GLN A 200 -8.28 -37.84 -12.20
N ALA A 201 -7.76 -37.13 -11.21
CA ALA A 201 -8.46 -36.89 -9.95
C ALA A 201 -9.65 -35.92 -10.09
N LEU A 202 -9.68 -35.09 -11.13
CA LEU A 202 -10.74 -34.10 -11.39
C LEU A 202 -11.79 -34.60 -12.40
N ALA A 203 -11.50 -35.64 -13.17
CA ALA A 203 -12.38 -36.13 -14.22
C ALA A 203 -13.69 -36.69 -13.63
N PRO A 204 -14.87 -36.19 -14.04
CA PRO A 204 -16.14 -36.72 -13.57
C PRO A 204 -16.42 -38.08 -14.22
N LEU A 205 -16.67 -39.10 -13.40
CA LEU A 205 -17.12 -40.43 -13.83
C LEU A 205 -18.63 -40.44 -14.12
N THR A 206 -19.40 -39.81 -13.23
CA THR A 206 -20.84 -39.61 -13.37
C THR A 206 -21.27 -38.39 -12.57
N SER A 207 -22.48 -37.89 -12.85
CA SER A 207 -23.06 -36.75 -12.12
C SER A 207 -24.55 -36.92 -11.93
N VAL A 208 -25.05 -36.54 -10.75
CA VAL A 208 -26.48 -36.44 -10.46
C VAL A 208 -26.84 -34.96 -10.39
N ARG A 209 -27.69 -34.51 -11.32
CA ARG A 209 -28.05 -33.09 -11.47
C ARG A 209 -29.45 -32.82 -10.93
N GLY A 210 -29.61 -31.71 -10.23
CA GLY A 210 -30.91 -31.16 -9.87
C GLY A 210 -31.53 -30.32 -10.99
N GLN A 211 -32.54 -29.56 -10.63
CA GLN A 211 -33.13 -28.53 -11.48
C GLN A 211 -32.22 -27.29 -11.59
N ASN A 212 -32.65 -26.29 -12.36
CA ASN A 212 -31.86 -25.07 -12.57
C ASN A 212 -31.56 -24.36 -11.25
N GLY A 213 -30.26 -24.24 -10.92
CA GLY A 213 -29.78 -23.56 -9.71
C GLY A 213 -29.66 -24.46 -8.48
N GLU A 214 -30.11 -25.71 -8.54
CA GLU A 214 -29.92 -26.69 -7.47
C GLU A 214 -28.51 -27.28 -7.49
N PRO A 215 -27.99 -27.76 -6.34
CA PRO A 215 -26.70 -28.43 -6.31
C PRO A 215 -26.70 -29.72 -7.12
N TYR A 216 -25.52 -30.13 -7.55
CA TYR A 216 -25.29 -31.40 -8.23
C TYR A 216 -24.23 -32.22 -7.50
N ALA A 217 -24.36 -33.54 -7.53
CA ALA A 217 -23.31 -34.45 -7.07
C ALA A 217 -22.45 -34.90 -8.25
N VAL A 218 -21.14 -35.01 -8.03
CA VAL A 218 -20.17 -35.55 -8.97
C VAL A 218 -19.37 -36.65 -8.30
N GLN A 219 -19.19 -37.74 -9.04
CA GLN A 219 -18.28 -38.83 -8.69
C GLN A 219 -16.96 -38.65 -9.43
N THR A 220 -15.85 -38.68 -8.72
CA THR A 220 -14.50 -38.83 -9.29
C THR A 220 -13.85 -40.12 -8.79
N ASP A 221 -12.65 -40.44 -9.26
CA ASP A 221 -11.84 -41.56 -8.74
C ASP A 221 -11.57 -41.46 -7.22
N LEU A 222 -11.71 -40.27 -6.63
CA LEU A 222 -11.48 -40.00 -5.21
C LEU A 222 -12.76 -40.07 -4.35
N GLY A 223 -13.94 -40.09 -4.97
CA GLY A 223 -15.22 -40.25 -4.26
C GLY A 223 -16.31 -39.32 -4.77
N TRP A 224 -17.44 -39.33 -4.05
CA TRP A 224 -18.57 -38.45 -4.31
C TRP A 224 -18.42 -37.13 -3.56
N SER A 225 -18.77 -36.04 -4.24
CA SER A 225 -18.84 -34.69 -3.68
C SER A 225 -20.08 -33.97 -4.21
N ILE A 226 -20.49 -32.90 -3.52
CA ILE A 226 -21.64 -32.07 -3.90
C ILE A 226 -21.14 -30.65 -4.18
N VAL A 227 -21.58 -30.07 -5.29
CA VAL A 227 -21.21 -28.72 -5.69
C VAL A 227 -22.46 -27.83 -5.74
N GLY A 228 -22.34 -26.66 -5.13
CA GLY A 228 -23.42 -25.69 -5.04
C GLY A 228 -24.25 -25.86 -3.77
N GLY A 229 -25.37 -25.17 -3.71
CA GLY A 229 -26.25 -25.13 -2.55
C GLY A 229 -27.22 -23.96 -2.67
N GLN A 230 -28.15 -23.85 -1.73
CA GLN A 230 -29.07 -22.72 -1.70
C GLN A 230 -28.45 -21.64 -0.80
N SER A 231 -28.06 -20.52 -1.39
CA SER A 231 -27.91 -19.28 -0.63
C SER A 231 -29.30 -18.66 -0.50
N ASP A 232 -29.74 -18.37 0.72
CA ASP A 232 -30.89 -17.48 0.93
C ASP A 232 -30.48 -16.07 0.49
N LEU A 233 -30.56 -15.83 -0.82
CA LEU A 233 -30.29 -14.55 -1.48
C LEU A 233 -31.23 -13.42 -1.03
N SER A 234 -32.09 -13.66 -0.04
CA SER A 234 -33.00 -12.67 0.52
C SER A 234 -32.38 -11.81 1.63
N ASN A 235 -31.26 -12.20 2.25
CA ASN A 235 -30.57 -11.35 3.24
C ASN A 235 -29.08 -11.66 3.48
N SER A 236 -28.50 -12.73 2.93
CA SER A 236 -27.06 -12.94 3.07
C SER A 236 -26.32 -12.12 2.01
N PHE A 237 -25.67 -11.03 2.44
CA PHE A 237 -24.61 -10.45 1.62
C PHE A 237 -23.59 -11.56 1.36
N ASP A 238 -23.36 -11.89 0.09
CA ASP A 238 -22.21 -12.67 -0.34
C ASP A 238 -20.98 -12.17 0.43
N SER A 239 -20.46 -12.98 1.37
CA SER A 239 -19.25 -12.66 2.13
C SER A 239 -17.99 -12.80 1.26
N PHE A 240 -18.09 -12.44 -0.02
CA PHE A 240 -17.00 -12.32 -0.97
C PHE A 240 -16.40 -10.93 -0.86
N GLY A 241 -15.59 -10.74 0.20
CA GLY A 241 -14.96 -9.46 0.49
C GLY A 241 -15.97 -8.38 0.89
N HIS A 242 -15.57 -7.47 1.77
CA HIS A 242 -16.37 -6.28 2.02
C HIS A 242 -16.39 -5.43 0.73
N THR A 243 -17.34 -5.68 -0.15
CA THR A 243 -17.70 -4.72 -1.18
C THR A 243 -18.50 -3.63 -0.48
N TYR A 244 -17.78 -2.64 0.05
CA TYR A 244 -18.39 -1.41 0.49
C TYR A 244 -18.98 -0.73 -0.75
N ARG A 245 -20.25 -1.01 -1.04
CA ARG A 245 -21.01 -0.22 -2.02
C ARG A 245 -21.24 1.15 -1.40
N THR A 246 -20.27 2.04 -1.56
CA THR A 246 -20.42 3.44 -1.18
C THR A 246 -21.43 4.06 -2.14
N VAL A 247 -22.69 4.15 -1.71
CA VAL A 247 -23.69 4.97 -2.40
C VAL A 247 -23.39 6.42 -2.02
N SER A 248 -22.50 7.07 -2.77
CA SER A 248 -22.22 8.49 -2.61
C SER A 248 -23.39 9.29 -3.20
N MET A 249 -24.33 9.70 -2.35
CA MET A 249 -25.32 10.68 -2.73
C MET A 249 -24.73 12.08 -2.56
N LYS A 250 -24.44 12.76 -3.66
CA LYS A 250 -24.02 14.17 -3.63
C LYS A 250 -25.26 15.02 -3.32
N VAL A 251 -25.35 15.54 -2.11
CA VAL A 251 -26.37 16.52 -1.74
C VAL A 251 -25.74 17.91 -1.85
N GLU A 252 -26.11 18.65 -2.89
CA GLU A 252 -25.75 20.07 -3.00
C GLU A 252 -26.77 20.90 -2.22
N ALA A 253 -26.38 21.41 -1.06
CA ALA A 253 -27.18 22.37 -0.32
C ALA A 253 -26.86 23.80 -0.80
N PRO A 254 -27.86 24.66 -1.09
CA PRO A 254 -27.62 26.08 -1.32
C PRO A 254 -27.01 26.72 -0.06
N ILE A 255 -26.08 27.66 -0.27
CA ILE A 255 -25.14 28.22 0.71
C ILE A 255 -25.83 28.97 1.88
N ASP A 256 -27.15 29.16 1.84
CA ASP A 256 -27.90 30.01 2.78
C ASP A 256 -28.67 29.24 3.87
N ILE A 257 -28.32 27.97 4.12
CA ILE A 257 -28.95 27.17 5.18
C ILE A 257 -28.06 27.19 6.43
N LYS A 258 -28.47 27.96 7.46
CA LYS A 258 -27.76 28.08 8.76
C LYS A 258 -27.68 26.76 9.56
N LYS A 259 -28.37 25.69 9.14
CA LYS A 259 -28.35 24.38 9.79
C LYS A 259 -28.76 23.27 8.82
N VAL A 260 -27.83 22.43 8.41
CA VAL A 260 -28.13 21.18 7.70
C VAL A 260 -28.16 20.05 8.72
N THR A 261 -29.32 19.40 8.88
CA THR A 261 -29.47 18.28 9.82
C THR A 261 -29.63 17.01 9.00
N PHE A 262 -28.64 16.12 9.04
CA PHE A 262 -28.75 14.78 8.48
C PHE A 262 -29.22 13.85 9.61
N ALA A 263 -30.45 13.36 9.54
CA ALA A 263 -30.95 12.35 10.45
C ALA A 263 -30.90 10.99 9.74
N TYR A 264 -29.89 10.18 10.05
CA TYR A 264 -29.91 8.75 9.76
C TYR A 264 -30.42 8.03 11.02
N GLN A 265 -31.63 7.51 10.98
CA GLN A 265 -32.17 6.70 12.07
C GLN A 265 -31.60 5.28 11.95
N SER A 266 -30.66 4.93 12.83
CA SER A 266 -30.42 3.53 13.17
C SER A 266 -30.65 3.31 14.66
N PRO A 267 -31.24 2.18 15.07
CA PRO A 267 -31.32 1.79 16.47
C PRO A 267 -29.99 1.16 16.86
N LEU A 268 -29.20 1.83 17.72
CA LEU A 268 -27.98 1.25 18.30
C LEU A 268 -28.04 1.26 19.82
N LYS A 269 -27.63 0.13 20.40
CA LYS A 269 -27.38 -0.10 21.83
C LYS A 269 -26.37 0.92 22.37
N GLU A 270 -26.63 1.42 23.57
CA GLU A 270 -25.74 2.34 24.29
C GLU A 270 -24.41 1.65 24.62
N ALA A 271 -23.32 2.16 24.07
CA ALA A 271 -21.96 1.85 24.53
C ALA A 271 -21.62 2.78 25.70
N THR A 272 -21.06 2.23 26.78
CA THR A 272 -20.75 2.97 28.00
C THR A 272 -19.43 3.73 27.88
N ALA A 273 -19.22 4.74 28.73
CA ALA A 273 -17.96 5.51 28.77
C ALA A 273 -16.72 4.62 29.01
N SER A 274 -16.89 3.44 29.63
CA SER A 274 -15.86 2.41 29.77
C SER A 274 -15.40 1.83 28.44
N ASP A 275 -16.32 1.66 27.48
CA ASP A 275 -16.02 1.11 26.16
C ASP A 275 -15.26 2.15 25.33
N PHE A 276 -15.59 3.43 25.54
CA PHE A 276 -14.88 4.56 24.95
C PHE A 276 -13.47 4.71 25.53
N LEU A 277 -13.28 4.45 26.83
CA LEU A 277 -11.96 4.47 27.48
C LEU A 277 -11.10 3.26 27.09
N GLN A 278 -11.67 2.05 26.97
CA GLN A 278 -10.95 0.87 26.47
C GLN A 278 -10.59 0.98 24.99
N LEU A 279 -11.46 1.63 24.18
CA LEU A 279 -11.16 2.00 22.80
C LEU A 279 -10.00 3.03 22.76
N MET A 280 -9.98 3.99 23.69
CA MET A 280 -8.90 4.97 23.84
C MET A 280 -7.60 4.41 24.42
N GLU A 281 -7.63 3.38 25.27
CA GLU A 281 -6.42 2.70 25.75
C GLU A 281 -5.80 1.83 24.63
N ARG A 282 -6.62 1.29 23.72
CA ARG A 282 -6.14 0.69 22.46
C ARG A 282 -5.57 1.71 21.47
N ASP A 283 -5.87 3.01 21.60
CA ASP A 283 -5.29 4.08 20.76
C ASP A 283 -3.77 4.24 20.95
N PHE A 284 -3.18 3.67 22.01
CA PHE A 284 -1.76 3.84 22.35
C PHE A 284 -0.97 2.54 22.49
N GLN A 285 -1.63 1.39 22.29
CA GLN A 285 -0.94 0.11 22.05
C GLN A 285 -0.76 -0.11 20.54
N GLU A 286 -0.23 0.89 19.82
CA GLU A 286 0.74 0.50 18.80
C GLU A 286 1.84 -0.17 19.60
N ALA A 287 2.14 -1.45 19.31
CA ALA A 287 3.33 -2.07 19.85
C ALA A 287 4.46 -1.03 19.77
N GLU A 288 5.23 -0.87 20.83
CA GLU A 288 6.54 -0.25 20.76
C GLU A 288 7.45 -1.10 19.84
N GLN A 289 7.06 -1.33 18.59
CA GLN A 289 8.01 -1.18 17.50
C GLN A 289 8.34 0.31 17.47
N ALA A 290 9.21 0.68 18.41
CA ALA A 290 10.18 1.72 18.22
C ALA A 290 10.95 1.36 16.94
N ASP A 291 10.33 1.61 15.79
CA ASP A 291 11.02 1.69 14.54
C ASP A 291 12.09 2.75 14.81
N ALA A 292 13.33 2.29 14.89
CA ALA A 292 14.39 3.07 15.52
C ALA A 292 14.57 4.36 14.71
N MET A 293 13.92 5.44 15.16
CA MET A 293 13.93 6.72 14.45
C MET A 293 15.38 7.06 14.13
N SER A 294 15.64 7.35 12.87
CA SER A 294 17.01 7.62 12.44
C SER A 294 17.56 8.82 13.22
N GLN A 295 18.88 8.92 13.35
CA GLN A 295 19.48 10.09 13.99
C GLN A 295 19.09 11.40 13.27
N ASN A 296 18.80 11.34 11.98
CA ASN A 296 18.33 12.49 11.21
C ASN A 296 16.87 12.83 11.54
N ASP A 297 16.01 11.84 11.75
CA ASP A 297 14.60 12.06 12.12
C ASP A 297 14.49 12.62 13.53
N LYS A 298 15.29 12.11 14.46
CA LYS A 298 15.38 12.67 15.83
C LYS A 298 15.83 14.12 15.81
N LYS A 299 16.86 14.45 15.02
CA LYS A 299 17.32 15.83 14.84
C LYS A 299 16.27 16.72 14.17
N PHE A 300 15.56 16.19 13.18
CA PHE A 300 14.47 16.92 12.53
C PHE A 300 13.38 17.28 13.54
N ILE A 301 12.89 16.29 14.28
CA ILE A 301 11.85 16.50 15.30
C ILE A 301 12.34 17.52 16.31
N GLN A 302 13.58 17.40 16.79
CA GLN A 302 14.16 18.34 17.74
C GLN A 302 14.15 19.77 17.20
N VAL A 303 14.72 20.02 16.01
CA VAL A 303 14.82 21.36 15.42
C VAL A 303 13.45 21.98 15.17
N VAL A 304 12.50 21.19 14.65
CA VAL A 304 11.16 21.70 14.36
C VAL A 304 10.37 21.94 15.64
N THR A 305 10.50 21.08 16.67
CA THR A 305 9.82 21.24 17.96
C THR A 305 10.34 22.46 18.72
N GLU A 306 11.66 22.62 18.83
CA GLU A 306 12.28 23.75 19.53
C GLU A 306 11.98 25.10 18.87
N GLY A 307 11.84 25.11 17.54
CA GLY A 307 11.55 26.31 16.76
C GLY A 307 10.07 26.55 16.46
N LEU A 308 9.16 25.65 16.84
CA LEU A 308 7.73 25.81 16.57
C LEU A 308 7.14 26.91 17.46
N ARG A 309 6.50 27.89 16.82
CA ARG A 309 5.79 28.97 17.53
C ARG A 309 4.48 29.28 16.85
N GLN A 310 3.44 29.56 17.63
CA GLN A 310 2.21 30.14 17.11
C GLN A 310 2.36 31.66 17.11
N ARG A 311 2.16 32.28 15.95
CA ARG A 311 2.20 33.74 15.78
C ARG A 311 0.86 34.36 16.22
N GLU A 312 0.87 35.66 16.45
CA GLU A 312 -0.33 36.43 16.85
C GLU A 312 -1.44 36.40 15.79
N ASP A 313 -1.07 36.21 14.52
CA ASP A 313 -2.00 36.05 13.40
C ASP A 313 -2.63 34.65 13.30
N GLY A 314 -2.34 33.76 14.26
CA GLY A 314 -2.86 32.41 14.35
C GLY A 314 -2.11 31.38 13.52
N PHE A 315 -1.16 31.79 12.67
CA PHE A 315 -0.34 30.86 11.88
C PHE A 315 0.81 30.27 12.70
N TYR A 316 1.20 29.04 12.37
CA TYR A 316 2.37 28.40 12.97
C TYR A 316 3.61 28.71 12.15
N GLU A 317 4.69 29.04 12.86
CA GLU A 317 6.02 29.28 12.32
C GLU A 317 6.98 28.16 12.74
N MET A 318 7.80 27.68 11.80
CA MET A 318 8.83 26.68 12.04
C MET A 318 10.12 27.03 11.29
N PRO A 319 11.30 26.71 11.85
CA PRO A 319 12.56 26.88 11.15
C PRO A 319 12.70 25.89 9.98
N LEU A 320 13.49 26.26 8.97
CA LEU A 320 14.08 25.27 8.07
C LEU A 320 14.98 24.29 8.84
N PRO A 321 14.74 22.96 8.77
CA PRO A 321 15.45 21.99 9.57
C PRO A 321 16.80 21.63 8.93
N PHE A 322 17.82 22.46 9.19
CA PHE A 322 19.16 22.23 8.63
C PHE A 322 19.90 21.08 9.32
N LYS A 323 20.67 20.29 8.55
CA LYS A 323 21.44 19.13 9.05
C LYS A 323 22.50 19.48 10.09
N LYS A 324 23.14 20.64 9.97
CA LYS A 324 24.28 21.08 10.81
C LYS A 324 24.15 22.56 11.24
N GLY A 325 22.93 23.11 11.21
CA GLY A 325 22.67 24.56 11.36
C GLY A 325 22.70 25.33 10.03
N PRO A 326 22.43 26.65 10.05
CA PRO A 326 22.32 27.48 8.85
C PRO A 326 23.58 27.37 7.95
N PRO A 327 23.46 26.87 6.72
CA PRO A 327 24.62 26.65 5.86
C PRO A 327 25.16 27.96 5.31
N SER A 328 26.49 28.02 5.15
CA SER A 328 27.13 29.06 4.35
C SER A 328 27.10 28.63 2.88
N LEU A 329 26.12 29.15 2.13
CA LEU A 329 25.94 28.82 0.72
C LEU A 329 26.61 29.88 -0.18
N PRO A 330 27.17 29.46 -1.33
CA PRO A 330 27.70 30.41 -2.31
C PRO A 330 26.56 31.22 -2.93
N ASN A 331 26.87 32.46 -3.33
CA ASN A 331 25.91 33.32 -4.01
C ASN A 331 25.58 32.75 -5.41
N ASN A 332 24.38 32.19 -5.55
CA ASN A 332 23.90 31.57 -6.78
C ASN A 332 22.98 32.49 -7.62
N ARG A 333 22.90 33.79 -7.29
CA ARG A 333 21.97 34.75 -7.94
C ARG A 333 22.14 34.78 -9.46
N GLN A 334 23.38 34.74 -9.96
CA GLN A 334 23.64 34.75 -11.40
C GLN A 334 23.13 33.48 -12.11
N ALA A 335 23.20 32.32 -11.45
CA ALA A 335 22.62 31.08 -11.97
C ALA A 335 21.08 31.15 -11.99
N ALA A 336 20.47 31.73 -10.96
CA ALA A 336 19.03 31.95 -10.91
C ALA A 336 18.56 32.94 -12.01
N LEU A 337 19.31 34.01 -12.26
CA LEU A 337 19.06 34.94 -13.38
C LEU A 337 19.11 34.22 -14.74
N GLY A 338 20.08 33.32 -14.94
CA GLY A 338 20.17 32.50 -16.14
C GLY A 338 18.93 31.62 -16.36
N ARG A 339 18.42 30.99 -15.29
CA ARG A 339 17.17 30.21 -15.34
C ARG A 339 15.96 31.10 -15.62
N LEU A 340 15.90 32.27 -15.00
CA LEU A 340 14.84 33.25 -15.22
C LEU A 340 14.83 33.78 -16.66
N ALA A 341 16.00 34.01 -17.27
CA ALA A 341 16.10 34.39 -18.69
C ALA A 341 15.54 33.30 -19.62
N GLY A 342 15.74 32.02 -19.28
CA GLY A 342 15.10 30.90 -19.97
C GLY A 342 13.58 30.96 -19.88
N LEU A 343 13.05 31.24 -18.67
CA LEU A 343 11.62 31.43 -18.44
C LEU A 343 11.05 32.63 -19.23
N LYS A 344 11.79 33.75 -19.31
CA LYS A 344 11.43 34.92 -20.14
C LYS A 344 11.23 34.52 -21.61
N LYS A 345 12.14 33.73 -22.19
CA LYS A 345 12.00 33.22 -23.56
C LYS A 345 10.74 32.38 -23.73
N GLN A 346 10.38 31.57 -22.73
CA GLN A 346 9.16 30.77 -22.76
C GLN A 346 7.90 31.65 -22.69
N PHE A 347 7.89 32.69 -21.86
CA PHE A 347 6.80 33.64 -21.77
C PHE A 347 6.55 34.39 -23.08
N LEU A 348 7.62 34.81 -23.77
CA LEU A 348 7.51 35.44 -25.09
C LEU A 348 6.94 34.49 -26.15
N LYS A 349 7.28 33.20 -26.08
CA LYS A 349 6.75 32.18 -27.00
C LYS A 349 5.30 31.78 -26.70
N LYS A 350 4.88 31.87 -25.43
CA LYS A 350 3.56 31.43 -24.95
C LYS A 350 2.92 32.49 -24.03
N PRO A 351 2.20 33.47 -24.60
CA PRO A 351 1.57 34.56 -23.82
C PRO A 351 0.56 34.08 -22.77
N GLU A 352 -0.20 33.01 -23.07
CA GLU A 352 -1.16 32.44 -22.13
C GLU A 352 -0.48 31.85 -20.88
N TYR A 353 0.65 31.15 -21.07
CA TYR A 353 1.46 30.64 -19.96
C TYR A 353 1.98 31.77 -19.06
N HIS A 354 2.36 32.90 -19.66
CA HIS A 354 2.77 34.09 -18.93
C HIS A 354 1.61 34.70 -18.13
N SER A 355 0.42 34.78 -18.72
CA SER A 355 -0.79 35.27 -18.04
C SER A 355 -1.12 34.44 -16.79
N HIS A 356 -1.14 33.11 -16.91
CA HIS A 356 -1.38 32.22 -15.76
C HIS A 356 -0.29 32.36 -14.69
N TYR A 357 0.97 32.57 -15.09
CA TYR A 357 2.08 32.79 -14.16
C TYR A 357 1.94 34.10 -13.39
N LYS A 358 1.51 35.18 -14.06
CA LYS A 358 1.21 36.47 -13.43
C LYS A 358 0.14 36.35 -12.37
N VAL A 359 -0.95 35.63 -12.67
CA VAL A 359 -2.03 35.37 -11.71
C VAL A 359 -1.48 34.67 -10.48
N PHE A 360 -0.70 33.60 -10.65
CA PHE A 360 -0.09 32.88 -9.53
C PHE A 360 0.82 33.78 -8.68
N MET A 361 1.72 34.56 -9.31
CA MET A 361 2.66 35.42 -8.59
C MET A 361 1.94 36.54 -7.83
N LYS A 362 0.91 37.13 -8.44
CA LYS A 362 0.07 38.13 -7.77
C LYS A 362 -0.67 37.54 -6.57
N GLU A 363 -1.19 36.32 -6.68
CA GLU A 363 -1.86 35.63 -5.56
C GLU A 363 -0.92 35.41 -4.36
N ILE A 364 0.30 34.91 -4.57
CA ILE A 364 1.22 34.62 -3.45
C ILE A 364 1.71 35.89 -2.76
N LEU A 365 1.91 36.97 -3.53
CA LEU A 365 2.30 38.28 -2.98
C LEU A 365 1.14 38.92 -2.21
N ALA A 366 -0.07 38.89 -2.77
CA ALA A 366 -1.26 39.44 -2.11
C ALA A 366 -1.62 38.71 -0.81
N ARG A 367 -1.38 37.39 -0.73
CA ARG A 367 -1.58 36.59 0.48
C ARG A 367 -0.50 36.81 1.56
N GLY A 368 0.60 37.49 1.23
CA GLY A 368 1.76 37.58 2.12
C GLY A 368 2.50 36.26 2.29
N ASP A 369 2.39 35.34 1.33
CA ASP A 369 3.20 34.11 1.28
C ASP A 369 4.63 34.43 0.79
N ALA A 370 4.77 35.49 -0.02
CA ALA A 370 6.03 36.03 -0.50
C ALA A 370 6.09 37.54 -0.31
N GLU A 371 7.29 38.10 -0.22
CA GLU A 371 7.50 39.56 -0.18
C GLU A 371 8.72 39.97 -1.01
N MET A 372 8.70 41.21 -1.48
CA MET A 372 9.84 41.83 -2.15
C MET A 372 10.91 42.21 -1.12
N VAL A 373 12.17 42.00 -1.46
CA VAL A 373 13.33 42.31 -0.60
C VAL A 373 14.32 43.21 -1.34
N GLY A 374 14.93 44.13 -0.60
CA GLY A 374 16.02 44.96 -1.12
C GLY A 374 17.35 44.22 -1.23
N ASP A 375 18.35 44.90 -1.77
CA ASP A 375 19.75 44.45 -1.79
C ASP A 375 20.32 44.46 -0.36
N SER A 376 19.97 43.46 0.45
CA SER A 376 20.58 43.26 1.77
C SER A 376 21.83 42.39 1.66
N SER A 377 22.90 42.83 2.31
CA SER A 377 24.16 42.10 2.53
C SER A 377 24.03 41.06 3.65
N ASP A 378 22.86 40.42 3.75
CA ASP A 378 22.57 39.41 4.77
C ASP A 378 23.39 38.14 4.52
N LYS A 379 23.75 37.45 5.61
CA LYS A 379 24.34 36.12 5.54
C LYS A 379 23.24 35.08 5.24
N GLY A 380 23.58 34.02 4.50
CA GLY A 380 22.64 32.92 4.21
C GLY A 380 21.69 33.16 3.03
N LEU A 381 22.20 33.75 1.95
CA LEU A 381 21.44 34.04 0.73
C LEU A 381 21.42 32.83 -0.21
N TRP A 382 20.23 32.39 -0.61
CA TRP A 382 20.08 31.39 -1.66
C TRP A 382 18.87 31.67 -2.54
N TYR A 383 19.10 31.66 -3.85
CA TYR A 383 18.07 31.87 -4.87
C TYR A 383 17.56 30.52 -5.39
N ILE A 384 16.28 30.25 -5.20
CA ILE A 384 15.57 29.08 -5.73
C ILE A 384 14.95 29.42 -7.10
N PRO A 385 15.40 28.79 -8.19
CA PRO A 385 14.74 28.92 -9.48
C PRO A 385 13.31 28.40 -9.41
N HIS A 386 12.42 28.91 -10.26
CA HIS A 386 11.05 28.42 -10.33
C HIS A 386 10.63 28.10 -11.77
N HIS A 387 9.73 27.14 -11.91
CA HIS A 387 9.14 26.77 -13.18
C HIS A 387 7.68 26.36 -13.01
N GLY A 388 6.86 26.57 -14.04
CA GLY A 388 5.44 26.26 -14.02
C GLY A 388 5.11 24.96 -14.73
N VAL A 389 4.31 24.12 -14.10
CA VAL A 389 3.82 22.84 -14.65
C VAL A 389 2.30 22.89 -14.78
N TYR A 390 1.78 22.33 -15.88
CA TYR A 390 0.35 22.13 -16.05
C TYR A 390 -0.05 20.72 -15.65
N HIS A 391 -1.20 20.60 -15.00
CA HIS A 391 -1.83 19.31 -14.75
C HIS A 391 -2.71 18.95 -15.95
N ALA A 392 -2.58 17.74 -16.50
CA ALA A 392 -3.33 17.30 -17.69
C ALA A 392 -4.87 17.49 -17.55
N LYS A 393 -5.39 17.28 -16.34
CA LYS A 393 -6.82 17.46 -16.01
C LYS A 393 -7.24 18.90 -15.68
N LYS A 394 -6.32 19.85 -15.56
CA LYS A 394 -6.59 21.27 -15.22
C LYS A 394 -5.66 22.21 -16.01
N PRO A 395 -5.83 22.29 -17.35
CA PRO A 395 -4.91 23.05 -18.22
C PRO A 395 -4.96 24.57 -17.99
N GLY A 396 -6.03 25.12 -17.42
CA GLY A 396 -6.20 26.56 -17.18
C GLY A 396 -5.50 27.11 -15.93
N LYS A 397 -4.83 26.28 -15.12
CA LYS A 397 -4.14 26.74 -13.90
C LYS A 397 -2.71 26.21 -13.86
N VAL A 398 -1.73 27.12 -13.94
CA VAL A 398 -0.31 26.77 -13.77
C VAL A 398 -0.01 26.50 -12.30
N ARG A 399 0.77 25.46 -12.02
CA ARG A 399 1.38 25.21 -10.71
C ARG A 399 2.84 25.61 -10.78
N VAL A 400 3.21 26.65 -10.05
CA VAL A 400 4.62 27.05 -9.95
C VAL A 400 5.31 26.23 -8.89
N VAL A 401 6.40 25.59 -9.27
CA VAL A 401 7.28 24.79 -8.42
C VAL A 401 8.59 25.54 -8.24
N PHE A 402 9.03 25.68 -6.99
CA PHE A 402 10.34 26.24 -6.69
C PHE A 402 11.35 25.10 -6.51
N ASP A 403 12.43 25.14 -7.28
CA ASP A 403 13.41 24.07 -7.36
C ASP A 403 14.50 24.24 -6.28
N CYS A 404 14.27 23.69 -5.09
CA CYS A 404 15.27 23.65 -4.02
C CYS A 404 16.37 22.60 -4.25
N SER A 405 16.27 21.79 -5.31
CA SER A 405 17.28 20.81 -5.72
C SER A 405 18.29 21.39 -6.73
N ALA A 406 18.03 22.59 -7.25
CA ALA A 406 18.90 23.29 -8.18
C ALA A 406 20.32 23.41 -7.59
N ARG A 407 21.30 22.80 -8.28
CA ARG A 407 22.69 22.77 -7.85
C ARG A 407 23.48 23.96 -8.39
N TYR A 408 24.29 24.56 -7.53
CA TYR A 408 25.28 25.56 -7.87
C TYR A 408 26.58 25.30 -7.10
N LEU A 409 27.72 25.30 -7.80
CA LEU A 409 29.04 24.97 -7.24
C LEU A 409 29.05 23.69 -6.38
N GLY A 410 28.34 22.66 -6.84
CA GLY A 410 28.32 21.35 -6.19
C GLY A 410 27.37 21.20 -5.00
N THR A 411 26.56 22.21 -4.68
CA THR A 411 25.60 22.16 -3.55
C THR A 411 24.21 22.66 -3.94
N SER A 412 23.18 22.20 -3.24
CA SER A 412 21.79 22.65 -3.33
C SER A 412 21.20 22.88 -1.94
N LEU A 413 20.06 23.59 -1.84
CA LEU A 413 19.40 23.79 -0.55
C LEU A 413 18.95 22.47 0.07
N ASN A 414 18.38 21.56 -0.73
CA ASN A 414 17.93 20.25 -0.26
C ASN A 414 19.07 19.38 0.30
N ASP A 415 20.31 19.56 -0.17
CA ASP A 415 21.46 18.83 0.39
C ASP A 415 21.68 19.16 1.88
N HIS A 416 21.23 20.33 2.35
CA HIS A 416 21.39 20.82 3.73
C HIS A 416 20.15 20.67 4.59
N LEU A 417 19.00 20.30 4.03
CA LEU A 417 17.75 20.12 4.77
C LEU A 417 17.57 18.68 5.23
N LEU A 418 17.02 18.50 6.44
CA LEU A 418 16.53 17.23 6.93
C LEU A 418 15.12 17.00 6.38
N GLN A 419 14.89 15.82 5.81
CA GLN A 419 13.56 15.43 5.29
C GLN A 419 12.53 15.31 6.41
N GLY A 420 12.94 14.72 7.53
CA GLY A 420 12.07 14.32 8.62
C GLY A 420 11.46 12.93 8.39
N PRO A 421 10.89 12.34 9.46
CA PRO A 421 10.27 11.03 9.38
C PRO A 421 9.00 11.07 8.54
N ASP A 422 8.60 9.92 8.01
CA ASP A 422 7.26 9.77 7.45
C ASP A 422 6.24 9.79 8.58
N LEU A 423 5.53 10.90 8.70
CA LEU A 423 4.48 11.11 9.68
C LEU A 423 3.10 10.84 9.10
N ILE A 424 2.98 10.33 7.87
CA ILE A 424 1.68 10.05 7.27
C ILE A 424 1.11 8.78 7.88
N ASN A 425 -0.14 8.85 8.33
CA ASN A 425 -0.83 7.65 8.80
C ASN A 425 -1.05 6.67 7.64
N PRO A 426 -0.83 5.35 7.83
CA PRO A 426 -1.12 4.36 6.80
C PRO A 426 -2.55 4.47 6.30
N LEU A 427 -2.72 4.55 4.97
CA LEU A 427 -4.02 4.76 4.34
C LEU A 427 -5.05 3.71 4.76
N ILE A 428 -4.63 2.45 4.90
CA ILE A 428 -5.50 1.38 5.40
C ILE A 428 -6.05 1.69 6.80
N GLY A 429 -5.20 2.16 7.71
CA GLY A 429 -5.62 2.55 9.05
C GLY A 429 -6.57 3.75 9.01
N VAL A 430 -6.30 4.74 8.16
CA VAL A 430 -7.21 5.88 7.95
C VAL A 430 -8.58 5.41 7.46
N LEU A 431 -8.62 4.54 6.45
CA LEU A 431 -9.85 4.03 5.85
C LEU A 431 -10.64 3.10 6.77
N LEU A 432 -9.98 2.33 7.63
CA LEU A 432 -10.65 1.50 8.64
C LEU A 432 -11.28 2.38 9.73
N ARG A 433 -10.56 3.37 10.24
CA ARG A 433 -11.08 4.33 11.24
C ARG A 433 -12.21 5.20 10.69
N PHE A 434 -12.11 5.61 9.42
CA PHE A 434 -13.16 6.40 8.75
C PHE A 434 -14.51 5.67 8.71
N ARG A 435 -14.51 4.33 8.81
CA ARG A 435 -15.72 3.49 8.81
C ARG A 435 -16.29 3.18 10.20
N GLN A 436 -15.57 3.50 11.27
CA GLN A 436 -16.02 3.20 12.64
C GLN A 436 -17.12 4.16 13.13
N GLY A 437 -17.11 5.41 12.63
CA GLY A 437 -18.10 6.43 12.99
C GLY A 437 -19.31 6.43 12.04
N PRO A 438 -20.51 6.79 12.53
CA PRO A 438 -21.69 6.95 11.68
C PRO A 438 -21.60 8.19 10.76
N VAL A 439 -20.73 9.14 11.08
CA VAL A 439 -20.51 10.39 10.35
C VAL A 439 -19.01 10.65 10.27
N ALA A 440 -18.54 11.03 9.08
CA ALA A 440 -17.14 11.35 8.84
C ALA A 440 -16.99 12.70 8.14
N PHE A 441 -15.99 13.48 8.56
CA PHE A 441 -15.69 14.79 8.00
C PHE A 441 -14.49 14.68 7.05
N MET A 442 -14.61 15.33 5.91
CA MET A 442 -13.53 15.46 4.94
C MET A 442 -13.31 16.94 4.65
N CYS A 443 -12.06 17.39 4.70
CA CYS A 443 -11.67 18.73 4.31
C CYS A 443 -10.40 18.67 3.46
N ASP A 444 -10.29 19.57 2.48
CA ASP A 444 -9.08 19.78 1.70
C ASP A 444 -8.35 21.01 2.26
N VAL A 445 -7.09 20.85 2.64
CA VAL A 445 -6.26 21.96 3.10
C VAL A 445 -5.61 22.61 1.89
N GLU A 446 -6.25 23.65 1.36
CA GLU A 446 -5.73 24.36 0.20
C GLU A 446 -4.32 24.89 0.47
N LYS A 447 -3.37 24.54 -0.41
CA LYS A 447 -1.96 24.94 -0.32
C LYS A 447 -1.39 24.65 1.08
N MET A 448 -1.60 23.43 1.60
CA MET A 448 -1.19 22.98 2.94
C MET A 448 0.19 23.48 3.41
N TYR A 449 1.23 23.39 2.57
CA TYR A 449 2.58 23.85 2.95
C TYR A 449 2.63 25.36 3.23
N HIS A 450 1.86 26.16 2.50
CA HIS A 450 1.80 27.61 2.67
C HIS A 450 1.14 28.03 3.99
N GLN A 451 0.43 27.12 4.65
CA GLN A 451 -0.20 27.37 5.95
C GLN A 451 0.83 27.42 7.09
N PHE A 452 2.07 26.98 6.83
CA PHE A 452 3.17 27.03 7.79
C PHE A 452 4.21 28.06 7.38
N LYS A 453 4.46 29.04 8.26
CA LYS A 453 5.44 30.10 8.05
C LYS A 453 6.86 29.58 8.33
N VAL A 454 7.83 30.14 7.62
CA VAL A 454 9.27 29.88 7.83
C VAL A 454 9.81 30.96 8.73
N ALA A 455 10.54 30.58 9.78
CA ALA A 455 11.17 31.53 10.71
C ALA A 455 12.00 32.60 9.98
N ASP A 456 11.84 33.86 10.34
CA ASP A 456 12.47 35.04 9.69
C ASP A 456 13.96 34.87 9.35
N PRO A 457 14.83 34.31 10.23
CA PRO A 457 16.25 34.13 9.91
C PRO A 457 16.51 33.17 8.74
N HIS A 458 15.56 32.28 8.43
CA HIS A 458 15.73 31.23 7.44
C HIS A 458 15.05 31.57 6.09
N GLN A 459 14.22 32.62 6.02
CA GLN A 459 13.52 33.00 4.78
C GLN A 459 14.48 33.44 3.67
N ASN A 460 15.68 33.95 4.01
CA ASN A 460 16.71 34.35 3.04
C ASN A 460 17.29 33.18 2.21
N TYR A 461 17.07 31.93 2.65
CA TYR A 461 17.41 30.73 1.87
C TYR A 461 16.36 30.39 0.80
N LEU A 462 15.23 31.09 0.78
CA LEU A 462 14.10 30.88 -0.12
C LEU A 462 13.87 32.09 -1.04
N ARG A 463 14.96 32.77 -1.45
CA ARG A 463 14.84 33.92 -2.36
C ARG A 463 14.54 33.49 -3.78
N PHE A 464 13.83 34.30 -4.54
CA PHE A 464 13.61 34.07 -5.96
C PHE A 464 13.56 35.40 -6.70
N LEU A 465 13.67 35.34 -8.02
CA LEU A 465 13.72 36.51 -8.88
C LEU A 465 12.44 36.59 -9.70
N TRP A 466 11.78 37.75 -9.67
CA TRP A 466 10.54 37.95 -10.43
C TRP A 466 10.45 39.39 -10.95
N TRP A 467 9.74 39.59 -12.06
CA TRP A 467 9.48 40.93 -12.60
C TRP A 467 8.31 41.58 -11.88
N GLU A 468 8.44 42.85 -11.52
CA GLU A 468 7.32 43.63 -10.97
C GLU A 468 6.12 43.59 -11.94
N ASP A 469 4.95 43.19 -11.43
CA ASP A 469 3.72 42.92 -12.20
C ASP A 469 3.87 41.94 -13.38
N GLY A 470 4.95 41.15 -13.38
CA GLY A 470 5.36 40.30 -14.50
C GLY A 470 5.67 41.10 -15.77
N ASP A 471 6.09 42.35 -15.65
CA ASP A 471 6.53 43.15 -16.79
C ASP A 471 7.94 42.74 -17.23
N LEU A 472 8.02 42.03 -18.35
CA LEU A 472 9.28 41.51 -18.88
C LEU A 472 10.24 42.60 -19.37
N SER A 473 9.79 43.85 -19.51
CA SER A 473 10.62 45.00 -19.86
C SER A 473 11.43 45.52 -18.67
N LYS A 474 10.93 45.31 -17.45
CA LYS A 474 11.58 45.72 -16.21
C LYS A 474 12.75 44.80 -15.83
N THR A 475 13.63 45.26 -14.96
CA THR A 475 14.64 44.42 -14.32
C THR A 475 13.99 43.50 -13.28
N PRO A 476 14.35 42.20 -13.22
CA PRO A 476 13.88 41.34 -12.15
C PRO A 476 14.30 41.88 -10.78
N VAL A 477 13.39 41.79 -9.81
CA VAL A 477 13.62 42.17 -8.42
C VAL A 477 13.62 40.95 -7.52
N ASP A 478 14.31 41.08 -6.40
CA ASP A 478 14.53 40.00 -5.46
C ASP A 478 13.30 39.87 -4.55
N HIS A 479 12.83 38.64 -4.39
CA HIS A 479 11.72 38.29 -3.52
C HIS A 479 12.16 37.17 -2.57
N ARG A 480 11.47 36.99 -1.46
CA ARG A 480 11.63 35.81 -0.59
C ARG A 480 10.29 35.19 -0.23
N MET A 481 10.27 33.86 -0.15
CA MET A 481 9.15 33.12 0.41
C MET A 481 9.18 33.17 1.93
N LYS A 482 8.02 33.41 2.54
CA LYS A 482 7.82 33.43 4.01
C LYS A 482 7.20 32.14 4.54
N VAL A 483 6.91 31.19 3.66
CA VAL A 483 6.20 29.94 3.95
C VAL A 483 7.00 28.73 3.50
N HIS A 484 6.69 27.57 4.07
CA HIS A 484 7.17 26.29 3.55
C HIS A 484 6.56 26.05 2.17
N LEU A 485 7.37 25.60 1.22
CA LEU A 485 7.03 25.63 -0.20
C LEU A 485 7.16 24.26 -0.87
N PHE A 486 6.46 24.11 -1.98
CA PHE A 486 6.57 22.90 -2.78
C PHE A 486 7.92 22.85 -3.51
N GLY A 487 8.74 21.85 -3.18
CA GLY A 487 10.06 21.60 -3.77
C GLY A 487 11.20 21.47 -2.76
N ALA A 488 10.99 21.90 -1.51
CA ALA A 488 11.91 21.62 -0.41
C ALA A 488 11.66 20.23 0.19
N THR A 489 12.73 19.45 0.38
CA THR A 489 12.64 18.08 0.91
C THR A 489 12.06 18.02 2.33
N SER A 490 12.24 19.08 3.13
CA SER A 490 11.73 19.16 4.51
C SER A 490 10.26 19.56 4.61
N SER A 491 9.70 20.21 3.59
CA SER A 491 8.36 20.83 3.69
C SER A 491 7.22 19.84 3.97
N PRO A 492 7.18 18.63 3.39
CA PRO A 492 6.19 17.61 3.76
C PRO A 492 6.29 17.23 5.25
N GLY A 493 7.51 16.98 5.75
CA GLY A 493 7.75 16.64 7.15
C GLY A 493 7.32 17.77 8.09
N CYS A 494 7.67 19.03 7.75
CA CYS A 494 7.31 20.20 8.55
C CYS A 494 5.79 20.37 8.62
N ALA A 495 5.10 20.27 7.48
CA ALA A 495 3.66 20.45 7.42
C ALA A 495 2.90 19.33 8.16
N ASN A 496 3.31 18.07 7.99
CA ASN A 496 2.72 16.94 8.72
C ASN A 496 2.96 17.06 10.23
N PHE A 497 4.17 17.42 10.64
CA PHE A 497 4.48 17.67 12.05
C PHE A 497 3.61 18.80 12.62
N GLY A 498 3.51 19.91 11.91
CA GLY A 498 2.69 21.06 12.29
C GLY A 498 1.21 20.69 12.44
N LEU A 499 0.63 19.96 11.47
CA LEU A 499 -0.76 19.48 11.57
C LEU A 499 -0.96 18.56 12.78
N LYS A 500 -0.06 17.59 13.00
CA LYS A 500 -0.13 16.70 14.17
C LYS A 500 -0.05 17.48 15.47
N GLN A 501 0.79 18.51 15.53
CA GLN A 501 0.90 19.33 16.73
C GLN A 501 -0.35 20.16 16.97
N ILE A 502 -0.93 20.77 15.93
CA ILE A 502 -2.20 21.49 16.02
C ILE A 502 -3.31 20.57 16.55
N ALA A 503 -3.41 19.34 16.01
CA ALA A 503 -4.38 18.36 16.46
C ALA A 503 -4.17 17.98 17.94
N ARG A 504 -2.92 17.80 18.39
CA ARG A 504 -2.58 17.49 19.78
C ARG A 504 -2.88 18.65 20.74
N THR A 505 -2.52 19.87 20.39
CA THR A 505 -2.75 21.05 21.25
C THR A 505 -4.23 21.37 21.38
N THR A 506 -5.00 21.24 20.29
CA THR A 506 -6.45 21.46 20.31
C THR A 506 -7.19 20.40 21.14
N ARG A 507 -6.66 19.17 21.24
CA ARG A 507 -7.21 18.11 22.11
C ARG A 507 -7.20 18.50 23.59
N ASN A 508 -6.23 19.29 24.03
CA ASN A 508 -6.05 19.65 25.44
C ASN A 508 -6.76 20.95 25.87
N SER A 509 -7.20 21.78 24.92
CA SER A 509 -7.88 23.06 25.20
C SER A 509 -9.41 22.95 25.26
N VAL A 510 -9.98 21.84 24.80
CA VAL A 510 -11.43 21.59 24.87
C VAL A 510 -11.77 20.86 26.17
N THR A 511 -11.94 21.61 27.26
CA THR A 511 -12.64 21.10 28.46
C THR A 511 -14.14 21.11 28.16
N VAL A 512 -14.71 19.96 27.78
CA VAL A 512 -16.16 19.84 27.60
C VAL A 512 -16.81 19.79 28.98
N GLN A 513 -17.42 20.90 29.42
CA GLN A 513 -18.44 20.81 30.48
C GLN A 513 -19.62 20.01 29.93
N PRO A 514 -20.15 19.03 30.69
CA PRO A 514 -21.27 18.21 30.27
C PRO A 514 -22.53 19.07 30.30
N THR A 515 -22.81 19.74 29.19
CA THR A 515 -24.13 20.28 28.88
C THR A 515 -24.80 19.33 27.90
N SER A 516 -26.08 19.06 28.11
CA SER A 516 -26.90 17.97 27.58
C SER A 516 -27.14 17.96 26.06
N SER A 517 -26.27 18.57 25.27
CA SER A 517 -26.28 18.52 23.81
C SER A 517 -24.95 17.95 23.32
N ARG A 518 -24.97 16.65 23.00
CA ARG A 518 -23.86 15.85 22.48
C ARG A 518 -23.15 16.55 21.31
N GLY A 519 -21.96 17.07 21.56
CA GLY A 519 -21.04 17.64 20.56
C GLY A 519 -20.12 16.58 19.95
N THR A 520 -19.92 16.68 18.65
CA THR A 520 -19.18 15.76 17.78
C THR A 520 -17.67 15.97 17.88
N PHE A 521 -16.88 14.89 17.90
CA PHE A 521 -15.42 14.97 17.92
C PHE A 521 -14.80 15.02 16.51
N MET A 522 -13.73 15.81 16.42
CA MET A 522 -12.96 16.13 15.22
C MET A 522 -11.78 15.15 15.10
N SER A 523 -11.79 14.29 14.09
CA SER A 523 -10.59 13.57 13.64
C SER A 523 -10.00 14.35 12.48
N MET A 524 -9.03 15.22 12.78
CA MET A 524 -8.19 15.79 11.73
C MET A 524 -7.30 14.68 11.18
N MET A 525 -7.47 14.36 9.90
CA MET A 525 -6.52 13.53 9.16
C MET A 525 -5.15 14.24 9.12
N ALA A 526 -4.21 13.74 9.91
CA ALA A 526 -2.77 13.97 9.76
C ALA A 526 -2.03 12.67 10.09
#